data_AF-A0A7J8XKM8-F1
#
_entry.id   AF-A0A7J8XKM8-F1
#
_cell.length_a   1.000
_cell.length_b   1.000
_cell.length_c   1.000
_cell.angle_alpha   90.00
_cell.angle_beta   90.00
_cell.angle_gamma   90.00
#
_symmetry.space_group_name_H-M   'P 1'
#
loop_
_entity.id
_entity.type
_entity.pdbx_description
1 polymer ?
#
loop_
_entity_poly.entity_id
_entity_poly.type
_entity_poly.pdbx_seq_one_letter_code
_entity_poly.pdbx_strand_id
1 'polypeptide(L)'
;MMRILDKKVIADLMTTLWNSWNNRNNFIFRGNEDEAQIPLLSLNQVAKKWQKPPKGFIKINFDALVCEDRVGYGVIARDDEGFMLGSGGGFIKKTMSVEEAECHAFEANIKMACQLNINGDVLFESGK
;
A
#
# COMPACT_ATOMS: atom_id res chain seq x y z
N MET A 1 10.40 15.88 19.59
CA MET A 1 11.31 16.16 18.45
C MET A 1 10.43 16.43 17.23
N MET A 2 10.56 17.60 16.62
CA MET A 2 9.58 18.22 15.71
C MET A 2 9.66 17.59 14.31
N ARG A 3 8.65 16.78 13.94
CA ARG A 3 8.41 16.38 12.54
C ARG A 3 7.40 17.38 11.96
N ILE A 4 7.87 18.31 11.14
CA ILE A 4 6.98 19.13 10.31
C ILE A 4 7.31 18.82 8.86
N LEU A 5 6.55 17.89 8.29
CA LEU A 5 6.22 17.90 6.88
C LEU A 5 4.74 18.26 6.80
N ASP A 6 4.40 19.16 5.88
CA ASP A 6 3.01 19.53 5.62
C ASP A 6 2.19 18.26 5.31
N LYS A 7 1.08 18.07 6.04
CA LYS A 7 0.17 16.92 5.89
C LYS A 7 -0.30 16.78 4.45
N LYS A 8 -0.46 17.89 3.73
CA LYS A 8 -0.80 17.93 2.31
C LYS A 8 0.35 17.39 1.46
N VAL A 9 1.58 17.84 1.70
CA VAL A 9 2.76 17.38 0.97
C VAL A 9 2.98 15.87 1.16
N ILE A 10 2.75 15.34 2.37
CA ILE A 10 2.81 13.89 2.61
C ILE A 10 1.70 13.17 1.86
N ALA A 11 0.46 13.64 1.94
CA ALA A 11 -0.66 13.01 1.25
C ALA A 11 -0.45 12.99 -0.28
N ASP A 12 0.06 14.08 -0.84
CA ASP A 12 0.41 14.18 -2.26
C ASP A 12 1.53 13.21 -2.61
N LEU A 13 2.62 13.17 -1.84
CA LEU A 13 3.72 12.21 -2.04
C LEU A 13 3.23 10.75 -2.01
N MET A 14 2.39 10.40 -1.03
CA MET A 14 1.84 9.05 -0.89
C MET A 14 0.95 8.67 -2.06
N THR A 15 0.11 9.61 -2.52
CA THR A 15 -0.74 9.44 -3.70
C THR A 15 0.13 9.25 -4.95
N THR A 16 1.21 10.02 -5.09
CA THR A 16 2.17 9.85 -6.20
C THR A 16 2.86 8.49 -6.13
N LEU A 17 3.30 8.03 -4.97
CA LEU A 17 3.93 6.71 -4.80
C LEU A 17 2.95 5.58 -5.12
N TRP A 18 1.71 5.67 -4.62
CA TRP A 18 0.65 4.72 -4.93
C TRP A 18 0.33 4.70 -6.42
N ASN A 19 0.12 5.87 -7.04
CA ASN A 19 -0.15 5.98 -8.47
C ASN A 19 1.02 5.46 -9.29
N SER A 20 2.27 5.71 -8.88
CA SER A 20 3.47 5.19 -9.54
C SER A 20 3.55 3.68 -9.44
N TRP A 21 3.25 3.10 -8.26
CA TRP A 21 3.20 1.66 -8.07
C TRP A 21 2.08 1.02 -8.88
N ASN A 22 0.88 1.61 -8.84
CA ASN A 22 -0.29 1.11 -9.55
C ASN A 22 -0.09 1.18 -11.08
N ASN A 23 0.45 2.29 -11.59
CA ASN A 23 0.77 2.43 -13.01
C ASN A 23 1.89 1.47 -13.43
N ARG A 24 2.97 1.37 -12.65
CA ARG A 24 4.03 0.38 -12.88
C ARG A 24 3.46 -1.03 -12.94
N ASN A 25 2.55 -1.37 -12.04
CA ASN A 25 1.92 -2.67 -12.02
C ASN A 25 1.00 -2.88 -13.23
N ASN A 26 0.18 -1.90 -13.59
CA ASN A 26 -0.67 -2.00 -14.78
C ASN A 26 0.15 -2.16 -16.06
N PHE A 27 1.26 -1.44 -16.18
CA PHE A 27 2.18 -1.60 -17.30
C PHE A 27 2.85 -2.97 -17.32
N ILE A 28 3.52 -3.36 -16.22
CA ILE A 28 4.30 -4.61 -16.16
C ILE A 28 3.39 -5.84 -16.27
N PHE A 29 2.19 -5.78 -15.69
CA PHE A 29 1.34 -6.97 -15.48
C PHE A 29 0.09 -7.02 -16.35
N ARG A 30 -0.40 -5.88 -16.87
CA ARG A 30 -1.59 -5.83 -17.73
C ARG A 30 -1.29 -5.34 -19.15
N GLY A 31 -0.08 -4.82 -19.39
CA GLY A 31 0.28 -4.20 -20.68
C GLY A 31 -0.50 -2.91 -20.98
N ASN A 32 -1.21 -2.37 -19.97
CA ASN A 32 -2.00 -1.15 -20.11
C ASN A 32 -1.21 0.03 -19.53
N GLU A 33 -1.01 1.06 -20.33
CA GLU A 33 -0.59 2.38 -19.86
C GLU A 33 -1.85 3.16 -19.45
N ASP A 34 -2.21 3.10 -18.18
CA ASP A 34 -3.23 4.03 -17.67
C ASP A 34 -2.59 5.42 -17.55
N GLU A 35 -3.24 6.45 -18.10
CA GLU A 35 -2.82 7.84 -17.87
C GLU A 35 -2.77 8.10 -16.37
N ALA A 36 -1.67 8.72 -15.90
CA ALA A 36 -1.54 9.11 -14.51
C ALA A 36 -2.76 9.97 -14.11
N GLN A 37 -3.61 9.45 -13.23
CA GLN A 37 -4.77 10.20 -12.77
C GLN A 37 -4.29 11.48 -12.07
N ILE A 38 -4.56 12.62 -12.72
CA ILE A 38 -4.32 13.95 -12.18
C ILE A 38 -5.11 14.07 -10.86
N PRO A 39 -4.61 14.75 -9.81
CA PRO A 39 -5.34 14.97 -8.55
C PRO A 39 -6.63 15.80 -8.67
N LEU A 40 -7.20 15.94 -9.86
CA LEU A 40 -8.43 16.67 -10.08
C LEU A 40 -9.61 15.74 -9.79
N LEU A 41 -9.93 15.63 -8.50
CA LEU A 41 -11.25 15.21 -8.01
C LEU A 41 -11.74 13.85 -8.54
N SER A 42 -11.44 12.82 -7.73
CA SER A 42 -12.38 11.75 -7.39
C SER A 42 -13.77 12.36 -7.10
N LEU A 43 -14.57 12.56 -8.15
CA LEU A 43 -15.97 12.95 -7.99
C LEU A 43 -16.92 11.77 -8.21
N ASN A 44 -16.49 10.65 -8.80
CA ASN A 44 -17.41 9.53 -9.09
C ASN A 44 -16.83 8.12 -8.96
N GLN A 45 -15.59 7.94 -8.47
CA GLN A 45 -15.21 6.65 -7.91
C GLN A 45 -15.47 6.71 -6.41
N VAL A 46 -16.33 5.82 -5.91
CA VAL A 46 -16.37 5.45 -4.48
C VAL A 46 -15.06 4.72 -4.18
N ALA A 47 -13.92 5.40 -4.37
CA ALA A 47 -12.65 4.98 -3.85
C ALA A 47 -12.82 5.07 -2.34
N LYS A 48 -12.74 3.91 -1.67
CA LYS A 48 -12.79 3.80 -0.22
C LYS A 48 -11.70 4.71 0.33
N LYS A 49 -12.08 5.94 0.70
CA LYS A 49 -11.14 6.97 1.10
C LYS A 49 -10.42 6.44 2.33
N TRP A 50 -9.09 6.35 2.24
CA TRP A 50 -8.29 5.82 3.34
C TRP A 50 -8.63 6.56 4.64
N GLN A 51 -8.89 5.79 5.70
CA GLN A 51 -9.21 6.30 7.02
C GLN A 51 -8.04 6.06 7.97
N LYS A 52 -7.74 7.07 8.79
CA LYS A 52 -6.74 6.95 9.86
C LYS A 52 -7.17 5.85 10.84
N PRO A 53 -6.21 5.08 11.41
CA PRO A 53 -6.54 4.16 12.48
C PRO A 53 -6.85 4.91 13.78
N PRO A 54 -7.36 4.22 14.82
CA PRO A 54 -7.48 4.78 16.15
C PRO A 54 -6.15 5.33 16.69
N LYS A 55 -6.22 6.27 17.64
CA LYS A 55 -5.02 6.88 18.23
C LYS A 55 -4.09 5.81 18.81
N GLY A 56 -2.79 5.91 18.53
CA GLY A 56 -1.76 4.96 18.97
C GLY A 56 -1.66 3.66 18.16
N PHE A 57 -2.54 3.43 17.18
CA PHE A 57 -2.44 2.28 16.28
C PHE A 57 -1.57 2.60 15.09
N ILE A 58 -0.87 1.58 14.60
CA ILE A 58 -0.22 1.60 13.29
C ILE A 58 -1.12 0.87 12.30
N LYS A 59 -1.51 1.53 11.20
CA LYS A 59 -2.20 0.88 10.09
C LYS A 59 -1.19 0.41 9.06
N ILE A 60 -1.22 -0.89 8.75
CA ILE A 60 -0.43 -1.45 7.67
C ILE A 60 -1.36 -1.93 6.56
N ASN A 61 -1.28 -1.25 5.43
CA ASN A 61 -2.04 -1.59 4.24
C ASN A 61 -1.24 -2.49 3.31
N PHE A 62 -1.92 -3.43 2.65
CA PHE A 62 -1.29 -4.33 1.71
C PHE A 62 -2.19 -4.76 0.58
N ASP A 63 -1.59 -5.18 -0.52
CA ASP A 63 -2.30 -5.69 -1.67
C ASP A 63 -1.40 -6.64 -2.48
N ALA A 64 -2.04 -7.53 -3.24
CA ALA A 64 -1.37 -8.45 -4.14
C ALA A 64 -2.05 -8.50 -5.52
N LEU A 65 -1.22 -8.62 -6.55
CA LEU A 65 -1.64 -8.81 -7.93
C LEU A 65 -1.11 -10.14 -8.45
N VAL A 66 -2.03 -10.99 -8.91
CA VAL A 66 -1.71 -12.29 -9.50
C VAL A 66 -1.67 -12.18 -11.03
N CYS A 67 -0.65 -12.80 -11.61
CA CYS A 67 -0.50 -13.08 -13.03
C CYS A 67 -0.24 -14.57 -13.25
N GLU A 68 -0.22 -15.02 -14.50
CA GLU A 68 -0.06 -16.44 -14.86
C GLU A 68 1.21 -17.08 -14.26
N ASP A 69 2.35 -16.38 -14.28
CA ASP A 69 3.65 -16.92 -13.85
C ASP A 69 4.23 -16.24 -12.58
N ARG A 70 3.55 -15.22 -12.06
CA ARG A 70 4.08 -14.37 -10.99
C ARG A 70 3.02 -13.66 -10.17
N VAL A 71 3.42 -13.28 -8.97
CA VAL A 71 2.65 -12.45 -8.06
C VAL A 71 3.47 -11.22 -7.70
N GLY A 72 2.88 -10.03 -7.82
CA GLY A 72 3.41 -8.80 -7.23
C GLY A 72 2.69 -8.48 -5.93
N TYR A 73 3.39 -7.96 -4.94
CA TYR A 73 2.78 -7.49 -3.69
C TYR A 73 3.40 -6.19 -3.19
N GLY A 74 2.63 -5.44 -2.40
CA GLY A 74 3.04 -4.18 -1.80
C GLY A 74 2.51 -4.02 -0.38
N VAL A 75 3.27 -3.33 0.46
CA VAL A 75 2.94 -3.05 1.87
C VAL A 75 3.32 -1.61 2.26
N ILE A 76 2.54 -1.00 3.14
CA ILE A 76 2.80 0.37 3.64
C ILE A 76 2.30 0.53 5.08
N ALA A 77 3.20 0.88 5.99
CA ALA A 77 2.91 1.14 7.40
C ALA A 77 2.79 2.64 7.67
N ARG A 78 1.72 3.02 8.37
CA ARG A 78 1.41 4.41 8.75
C ARG A 78 1.00 4.49 10.21
N ASP A 79 1.42 5.54 10.91
CA ASP A 79 0.90 5.83 12.25
C ASP A 79 -0.53 6.40 12.21
N ASP A 80 -1.07 6.70 13.40
CA ASP A 80 -2.40 7.27 13.60
C ASP A 80 -2.55 8.71 13.09
N GLU A 81 -1.45 9.39 12.81
CA GLU A 81 -1.45 10.68 12.12
C GLU A 81 -1.39 10.56 10.60
N GLY A 82 -1.12 9.35 10.09
CA GLY A 82 -0.95 9.04 8.67
C GLY A 82 0.48 9.21 8.18
N PHE A 83 1.45 9.40 9.07
CA PHE A 83 2.86 9.49 8.72
C PHE A 83 3.40 8.11 8.34
N MET A 84 4.12 8.02 7.23
CA MET A 84 4.73 6.76 6.76
C MET A 84 5.86 6.34 7.70
N LEU A 85 5.74 5.14 8.26
CA LEU A 85 6.81 4.52 9.05
C LEU A 85 7.72 3.64 8.18
N GLY A 86 7.17 3.05 7.12
CA GLY A 86 7.91 2.27 6.14
C GLY A 86 7.00 1.71 5.07
N SER A 87 7.61 1.21 4.00
CA SER A 87 6.93 0.51 2.90
C SER A 87 7.83 -0.56 2.31
N GLY A 88 7.24 -1.47 1.56
CA GLY A 88 7.96 -2.56 0.92
C GLY A 88 7.13 -3.20 -0.20
N GLY A 89 7.76 -4.07 -0.96
CA GLY A 89 7.10 -4.82 -2.02
C GLY A 89 8.06 -5.79 -2.69
N GLY A 90 7.51 -6.68 -3.52
CA GLY A 90 8.31 -7.70 -4.18
C GLY A 90 7.53 -8.49 -5.23
N PHE A 91 8.23 -9.44 -5.83
CA PHE A 91 7.69 -10.37 -6.82
C PHE A 91 8.01 -11.80 -6.44
N ILE A 92 7.03 -12.68 -6.60
CA ILE A 92 7.16 -14.12 -6.41
C ILE A 92 6.90 -14.77 -7.77
N LYS A 93 7.90 -15.45 -8.34
CA LYS A 93 7.74 -16.18 -9.61
C LYS A 93 7.09 -17.54 -9.36
N LYS A 94 5.78 -17.52 -9.13
CA LYS A 94 4.96 -18.71 -8.86
C LYS A 94 3.53 -18.43 -9.31
N THR A 95 2.88 -19.44 -9.88
CA THR A 95 1.43 -19.43 -10.13
C THR A 95 0.72 -19.69 -8.80
N MET A 96 -0.19 -18.80 -8.42
CA MET A 96 -0.92 -18.86 -7.15
C MET A 96 -2.35 -18.38 -7.35
N SER A 97 -3.25 -18.76 -6.44
CA SER A 97 -4.58 -18.14 -6.38
C SER A 97 -4.48 -16.70 -5.87
N VAL A 98 -5.54 -15.92 -6.07
CA VAL A 98 -5.65 -14.55 -5.54
C VAL A 98 -5.54 -14.55 -4.02
N GLU A 99 -6.15 -15.51 -3.35
CA GLU A 99 -6.15 -15.67 -1.90
C GLU A 99 -4.75 -16.03 -1.38
N GLU A 100 -4.04 -16.92 -2.07
CA GLU A 100 -2.66 -17.28 -1.72
C GLU A 100 -1.71 -16.07 -1.85
N ALA A 101 -1.91 -15.25 -2.89
CA ALA A 101 -1.14 -14.04 -3.12
C ALA A 101 -1.39 -12.98 -2.03
N GLU A 102 -2.64 -12.78 -1.62
CA GLU A 102 -2.99 -11.91 -0.48
C GLU A 102 -2.36 -12.42 0.83
N CYS A 103 -2.37 -13.72 1.07
CA CYS A 103 -1.72 -14.33 2.23
C CYS A 103 -0.20 -14.05 2.22
N HIS A 104 0.46 -14.12 1.07
CA HIS A 104 1.87 -13.75 0.96
C HIS A 104 2.13 -12.26 1.17
N ALA A 105 1.27 -11.39 0.64
CA ALA A 105 1.33 -9.97 0.95
C ALA A 105 1.19 -9.77 2.46
N PHE A 106 0.21 -10.41 3.12
CA PHE A 106 0.02 -10.36 4.56
C PHE A 106 1.25 -10.86 5.35
N GLU A 107 1.86 -11.97 4.95
CA GLU A 107 3.10 -12.47 5.54
C GLU A 107 4.24 -11.42 5.45
N ALA A 108 4.37 -10.75 4.29
CA ALA A 108 5.33 -9.67 4.11
C ALA A 108 5.05 -8.47 5.04
N ASN A 109 3.78 -8.19 5.37
CA ASN A 109 3.44 -7.15 6.35
C ASN A 109 3.95 -7.50 7.74
N ILE A 110 3.75 -8.74 8.18
CA ILE A 110 4.20 -9.19 9.51
C ILE A 110 5.72 -9.06 9.59
N LYS A 111 6.43 -9.54 8.55
CA LYS A 111 7.90 -9.41 8.47
C LYS A 111 8.35 -7.94 8.53
N MET A 112 7.69 -7.06 7.78
CA MET A 112 7.99 -5.63 7.82
C MET A 112 7.72 -5.04 9.21
N ALA A 113 6.60 -5.38 9.85
CA ALA A 113 6.28 -4.90 11.18
C ALA A 113 7.35 -5.29 12.21
N CYS A 114 7.82 -6.54 12.15
CA CYS A 114 8.95 -7.00 12.96
C CYS A 114 10.24 -6.24 12.65
N GLN A 115 10.57 -6.01 11.38
CA GLN A 115 11.78 -5.26 10.97
C GLN A 115 11.76 -3.80 11.43
N LEU A 116 10.58 -3.18 11.48
CA LEU A 116 10.38 -1.83 11.98
C LEU A 116 10.31 -1.75 13.51
N ASN A 117 10.46 -2.88 14.23
CA ASN A 117 10.31 -2.98 15.68
C ASN A 117 8.98 -2.37 16.18
N ILE A 118 7.90 -2.61 15.45
CA ILE A 118 6.57 -2.16 15.84
C ILE A 118 6.07 -3.03 17.00
N ASN A 119 6.02 -2.45 18.20
CA ASN A 119 5.65 -3.14 19.44
C ASN A 119 4.26 -2.72 19.98
N GLY A 120 3.51 -1.90 19.22
CA GLY A 120 2.19 -1.38 19.60
C GLY A 120 1.04 -2.09 18.89
N ASP A 121 -0.16 -1.54 19.03
CA ASP A 121 -1.35 -2.05 18.37
C ASP A 121 -1.26 -1.83 16.85
N VAL A 122 -1.54 -2.88 16.08
CA VAL A 122 -1.45 -2.87 14.61
C VAL A 122 -2.81 -3.23 14.00
N LEU A 123 -3.23 -2.43 13.03
CA LEU A 123 -4.40 -2.70 12.19
C LEU A 123 -3.95 -3.04 10.77
N PHE A 124 -4.23 -4.26 10.33
CA PHE A 124 -3.95 -4.69 8.96
C PHE A 124 -5.17 -4.48 8.06
N GLU A 125 -4.97 -3.96 6.86
CA GLU A 125 -6.05 -3.64 5.91
C GLU A 125 -5.63 -3.99 4.47
N SER A 126 -6.35 -4.94 3.83
CA SER A 126 -6.15 -5.27 2.42
C SER A 126 -6.72 -4.18 1.50
N GLY A 127 -6.19 -4.06 0.28
CA GLY A 127 -6.63 -3.13 -0.76
C GLY A 127 -7.99 -3.44 -1.37
N LYS A 128 -8.59 -4.60 -1.05
CA LYS A 128 -9.92 -5.03 -1.52
C LYS A 128 -11.10 -4.56 -0.65
#